data_AF-A0A2H9QWM5-F1
#
_entry.id   AF-A0A2H9QWM5-F1
#
_cell.length_a   1.000
_cell.length_b   1.000
_cell.length_c   1.000
_cell.angle_alpha   90.00
_cell.angle_beta   90.00
_cell.angle_gamma   90.00
#
_symmetry.space_group_name_H-M   'P 1'
#
loop_
_entity.id
_entity.type
_entity.pdbx_description
1 polymer ?
#
loop_
_entity_poly.entity_id
_entity_poly.type
_entity_poly.pdbx_seq_one_letter_code
_entity_poly.pdbx_strand_id
1 'polypeptide(L)'
;RSRTHGVMHGVEGAEIGRKLGLPDEVVNIIERHLGGGIGREEAVKIGLPEKDYTPVTLEEKIICHADNLIAHNRKQTLSEAIEPYVKNGRNDIAEKIKNLHKELSEKCGIDLDEICV
;
A
#
# COMPACT_ATOMS: atom_id res chain seq x y z
N ARG A 1 -7.84 8.73 -3.35
CA ARG A 1 -7.55 8.68 -4.81
C ARG A 1 -7.74 10.07 -5.41
N SER A 2 -6.85 10.51 -6.30
CA SER A 2 -6.86 11.85 -6.92
C SER A 2 -7.32 11.76 -8.39
N ARG A 3 -6.61 12.39 -9.34
CA ARG A 3 -6.98 12.52 -10.76
C ARG A 3 -7.06 11.19 -11.51
N THR A 4 -6.35 10.16 -11.07
CA THR A 4 -6.33 8.84 -11.71
C THR A 4 -6.89 7.75 -10.81
N HIS A 5 -7.52 6.75 -11.44
CA HIS A 5 -8.09 5.58 -10.77
C HIS A 5 -7.17 4.35 -10.82
N GLY A 6 -6.00 4.47 -11.48
CA GLY A 6 -5.01 3.41 -11.66
C GLY A 6 -3.77 3.58 -10.78
N VAL A 7 -2.77 2.73 -10.93
CA VAL A 7 -1.55 2.70 -10.09
C VAL A 7 -0.78 4.04 -10.06
N MET A 8 -0.90 4.86 -11.11
CA MET A 8 -0.28 6.18 -11.21
C MET A 8 -0.72 7.17 -10.11
N HIS A 9 -1.84 6.94 -9.43
CA HIS A 9 -2.35 7.92 -8.46
C HIS A 9 -1.41 8.14 -7.26
N GLY A 10 -0.57 7.16 -6.91
CA GLY A 10 0.48 7.35 -5.90
C GLY A 10 1.52 8.38 -6.35
N VAL A 11 1.99 8.26 -7.60
CA VAL A 11 2.97 9.19 -8.20
C VAL A 11 2.38 10.58 -8.37
N GLU A 12 1.18 10.69 -8.95
CA GLU A 12 0.49 11.98 -9.12
C GLU A 12 0.18 12.64 -7.78
N GLY A 13 -0.24 11.85 -6.78
CA GLY A 13 -0.46 12.33 -5.42
C GLY A 13 0.82 12.88 -4.79
N ALA A 14 1.94 12.18 -4.95
CA ALA A 14 3.24 12.62 -4.45
C ALA A 14 3.69 13.93 -5.12
N GLU A 15 3.50 14.07 -6.44
CA GLU A 15 3.79 15.33 -7.14
C GLU A 15 2.93 16.50 -6.63
N ILE A 16 1.65 16.27 -6.37
CA ILE A 16 0.77 17.29 -5.78
C ILE A 16 1.27 17.66 -4.38
N GLY A 17 1.61 16.67 -3.55
CA GLY A 17 2.16 16.90 -2.21
C GLY A 17 3.42 17.75 -2.23
N ARG A 18 4.36 17.48 -3.15
CA ARG A 18 5.56 18.30 -3.35
C ARG A 18 5.22 19.73 -3.75
N LYS A 19 4.27 19.93 -4.67
CA LYS A 19 3.83 21.27 -5.10
C LYS A 19 3.17 22.07 -3.98
N LEU A 20 2.55 21.40 -3.02
CA LEU A 20 1.96 22.01 -1.83
C LEU A 20 2.99 22.27 -0.71
N GLY A 21 4.25 21.88 -0.89
CA GLY A 21 5.30 22.04 0.12
C GLY A 21 5.15 21.09 1.32
N LEU A 22 4.52 19.92 1.12
CA LEU A 22 4.44 18.92 2.17
C LEU A 22 5.85 18.35 2.48
N PRO A 23 6.11 17.94 3.73
CA PRO A 23 7.36 17.28 4.10
C PRO A 23 7.59 16.01 3.27
N ASP A 24 8.86 15.71 2.99
CA ASP A 24 9.24 14.53 2.20
C ASP A 24 8.72 13.21 2.82
N GLU A 25 8.64 13.13 4.15
CA GLU A 25 8.07 11.98 4.85
C GLU A 25 6.61 11.72 4.44
N VAL A 26 5.80 12.78 4.35
CA VAL A 26 4.40 12.69 3.91
C VAL A 26 4.31 12.36 2.43
N VAL A 27 5.16 12.98 1.62
CA VAL A 27 5.22 12.72 0.17
C VAL A 27 5.59 11.25 -0.11
N ASN A 28 6.54 10.69 0.63
CA ASN A 28 6.96 9.30 0.48
C ASN A 28 5.85 8.33 0.87
N ILE A 29 5.07 8.62 1.92
CA ILE A 29 3.87 7.84 2.28
C ILE A 29 2.88 7.83 1.12
N ILE A 30 2.58 9.00 0.54
CA ILE A 30 1.65 9.10 -0.61
C ILE A 30 2.17 8.29 -1.80
N GLU A 31 3.48 8.30 -2.06
CA GLU A 31 4.07 7.62 -3.21
C GLU A 31 4.13 6.09 -3.03
N ARG A 32 4.28 5.60 -1.79
CA ARG A 32 4.61 4.20 -1.46
C ARG A 32 3.47 3.37 -0.84
N HIS A 33 2.26 3.92 -0.71
CA HIS A 33 1.15 3.23 -0.03
C HIS A 33 0.51 2.06 -0.83
N LEU A 34 0.92 1.81 -2.07
CA LEU A 34 0.18 0.93 -2.99
C LEU A 34 0.55 -0.55 -2.84
N GLY A 35 -0.46 -1.42 -2.75
CA GLY A 35 -0.35 -2.87 -3.02
C GLY A 35 0.62 -3.67 -2.13
N GLY A 36 1.00 -3.13 -0.97
CA GLY A 36 2.01 -3.74 -0.09
C GLY A 36 3.46 -3.47 -0.51
N GLY A 37 3.67 -2.59 -1.50
CA GLY A 37 4.96 -2.23 -2.06
C GLY A 37 5.12 -2.67 -3.51
N ILE A 38 5.66 -1.78 -4.36
CA ILE A 38 5.89 -2.04 -5.78
C ILE A 38 7.39 -1.91 -6.05
N GLY A 39 8.03 -3.02 -6.41
CA GLY A 39 9.47 -3.04 -6.68
C GLY A 39 9.81 -2.33 -8.00
N ARG A 40 11.09 -1.99 -8.19
CA ARG A 40 11.54 -1.25 -9.40
C ARG A 40 11.17 -1.94 -10.71
N GLU A 41 11.42 -3.24 -10.83
CA GLU A 41 11.11 -3.99 -12.06
C GLU A 41 9.60 -4.11 -12.32
N GLU A 42 8.82 -4.23 -11.25
CA GLU A 42 7.36 -4.30 -11.32
C GLU A 42 6.77 -2.96 -11.73
N ALA A 43 7.30 -1.86 -11.19
CA ALA A 43 6.93 -0.50 -11.55
C ALA A 43 7.00 -0.29 -13.07
N VAL A 44 8.11 -0.70 -13.69
CA VAL A 44 8.27 -0.62 -15.15
C VAL A 44 7.22 -1.45 -15.88
N LYS A 45 6.94 -2.68 -15.43
CA LYS A 45 5.96 -3.58 -16.05
C LYS A 45 4.53 -3.03 -16.03
N ILE A 46 4.18 -2.25 -15.00
CA ILE A 46 2.83 -1.69 -14.82
C ILE A 46 2.74 -0.22 -15.28
N GLY A 47 3.80 0.32 -15.88
CA GLY A 47 3.83 1.67 -16.45
C GLY A 47 4.09 2.81 -15.44
N LEU A 48 4.56 2.50 -14.24
CA LEU A 48 5.08 3.50 -13.30
C LEU A 48 6.50 3.95 -13.72
N PRO A 49 6.94 5.15 -13.30
CA PRO A 49 8.35 5.53 -13.37
C PRO A 49 9.25 4.50 -12.68
N GLU A 50 10.42 4.23 -13.25
CA GLU A 50 11.39 3.25 -12.75
C GLU A 50 11.94 3.66 -11.36
N LYS A 51 11.27 3.21 -10.31
CA LYS A 51 11.59 3.51 -8.92
C LYS A 51 11.08 2.38 -8.03
N ASP A 52 11.69 2.25 -6.85
CA ASP A 52 11.17 1.38 -5.81
C ASP A 52 10.15 2.13 -4.95
N TYR A 53 8.92 1.63 -4.92
CA TYR A 53 7.79 2.16 -4.16
C TYR A 53 7.45 1.28 -2.96
N THR A 54 8.38 0.45 -2.50
CA THR A 54 8.21 -0.36 -1.29
C THR A 54 8.21 0.54 -0.05
N PRO A 55 7.25 0.37 0.89
CA PRO A 55 7.24 1.13 2.15
C PRO A 55 8.46 0.76 3.00
N VAL A 56 9.17 1.79 3.48
CA VAL A 56 10.44 1.68 4.21
C VAL A 56 10.24 1.95 5.70
N THR A 57 9.64 3.09 6.03
CA THR A 57 9.45 3.50 7.44
C THR A 57 8.25 2.80 8.06
N LEU A 58 8.15 2.84 9.39
CA LEU A 58 7.01 2.27 10.10
C LEU A 58 5.71 2.98 9.70
N GLU A 59 5.74 4.29 9.56
CA GLU A 59 4.61 5.12 9.14
C GLU A 59 4.15 4.77 7.73
N GLU A 60 5.09 4.61 6.79
CA GLU A 60 4.80 4.15 5.42
C GLU A 60 4.12 2.77 5.43
N LYS A 61 4.64 1.84 6.25
CA LYS A 61 4.08 0.49 6.39
C LYS A 61 2.68 0.50 6.99
N ILE A 62 2.45 1.27 8.07
CA ILE A 62 1.15 1.39 8.71
C ILE A 62 0.11 1.93 7.72
N ILE A 63 0.43 2.99 6.99
CA ILE A 63 -0.51 3.59 6.03
C ILE A 63 -0.77 2.66 4.85
N CYS A 64 0.27 2.03 4.29
CA CYS A 64 0.12 1.05 3.22
C CYS A 64 -0.77 -0.13 3.65
N HIS A 65 -0.58 -0.64 4.86
CA HIS A 65 -1.39 -1.72 5.39
C HIS A 65 -2.85 -1.31 5.60
N ALA A 66 -3.07 -0.14 6.23
CA ALA A 66 -4.40 0.39 6.46
C ALA A 66 -5.18 0.59 5.14
N ASP A 67 -4.55 1.16 4.10
CA ASP A 67 -5.19 1.33 2.78
C ASP A 67 -5.63 0.00 2.17
N ASN A 68 -4.82 -1.06 2.29
CA ASN A 68 -5.15 -2.39 1.78
C ASN A 68 -6.29 -3.08 2.56
N LEU A 69 -6.47 -2.76 3.85
CA LEU A 69 -7.52 -3.34 4.69
C LEU A 69 -8.83 -2.54 4.72
N ILE A 70 -8.97 -1.51 3.89
CA ILE A 70 -10.22 -0.76 3.75
C ILE A 70 -10.86 -1.04 2.39
N ALA A 71 -12.06 -1.64 2.42
CA ALA A 71 -12.91 -1.78 1.25
C ALA A 71 -14.08 -0.80 1.35
N HIS A 72 -14.11 0.19 0.47
CA HIS A 72 -15.11 1.27 0.47
C HIS A 72 -15.13 2.04 1.80
N ASN A 73 -16.11 1.76 2.65
CA ASN A 73 -16.35 2.41 3.93
C ASN A 73 -16.29 1.41 5.11
N ARG A 74 -15.72 0.22 4.90
CA ARG A 74 -15.57 -0.79 5.95
C ARG A 74 -14.16 -1.34 6.01
N LYS A 75 -13.75 -1.72 7.21
CA LYS A 75 -12.63 -2.64 7.40
C LYS A 75 -12.97 -4.00 6.79
N GLN A 76 -11.98 -4.61 6.16
CA GLN A 76 -11.99 -6.00 5.74
C GLN A 76 -10.84 -6.76 6.42
N THR A 77 -11.00 -8.07 6.53
CA THR A 77 -9.94 -8.98 7.01
C THR A 77 -8.81 -9.09 5.99
N LEU A 78 -7.65 -9.58 6.43
CA LEU A 78 -6.55 -9.90 5.52
C LEU A 78 -7.00 -10.87 4.41
N SER A 79 -7.77 -11.89 4.77
CA SER A 79 -8.27 -12.89 3.82
C SER A 79 -9.13 -12.25 2.72
N GLU A 80 -10.05 -11.36 3.10
CA GLU A 80 -10.87 -10.61 2.14
C GLU A 80 -10.02 -9.68 1.27
N ALA A 81 -9.01 -9.01 1.85
CA ALA A 81 -8.13 -8.10 1.12
C ALA A 81 -7.30 -8.80 0.04
N ILE A 82 -6.81 -10.02 0.29
CA ILE A 82 -5.96 -10.76 -0.65
C ILE A 82 -6.73 -11.60 -1.67
N GLU A 83 -7.98 -11.98 -1.38
CA GLU A 83 -8.79 -12.88 -2.21
C GLU A 83 -8.89 -12.41 -3.68
N PRO A 84 -9.13 -11.12 -4.00
CA PRO A 84 -9.17 -10.66 -5.39
C PRO A 84 -7.84 -10.84 -6.12
N TYR A 85 -6.71 -10.71 -5.42
CA TYR A 85 -5.38 -10.86 -6.03
C TYR A 85 -5.09 -12.33 -6.34
N VAL A 86 -5.40 -13.22 -5.40
CA VAL A 86 -5.26 -14.67 -5.59
C VAL A 86 -6.12 -15.17 -6.75
N LYS A 87 -7.40 -14.75 -6.81
CA LYS A 87 -8.33 -15.12 -7.90
C LYS A 87 -7.84 -14.69 -9.29
N ASN A 88 -7.15 -13.56 -9.37
CA ASN A 88 -6.59 -13.02 -10.62
C ASN A 88 -5.15 -13.50 -10.89
N GLY A 89 -4.63 -14.47 -10.13
CA GLY A 89 -3.28 -15.01 -10.31
C GLY A 89 -2.15 -14.09 -9.87
N ARG A 90 -2.45 -12.98 -9.18
CA ARG A 90 -1.48 -12.02 -8.64
C ARG A 90 -1.05 -12.36 -7.23
N ASN A 91 -0.53 -13.58 -7.08
CA ASN A 91 -0.11 -14.13 -5.78
C ASN A 91 1.08 -13.36 -5.18
N ASP A 92 1.88 -12.72 -6.02
CA ASP A 92 2.98 -11.83 -5.62
C ASP A 92 2.49 -10.64 -4.78
N ILE A 93 1.39 -9.99 -5.20
CA ILE A 93 0.80 -8.88 -4.45
C ILE A 93 0.14 -9.38 -3.16
N ALA A 94 -0.59 -10.50 -3.25
CA ALA A 94 -1.21 -11.13 -2.07
C ALA A 94 -0.16 -11.44 -0.98
N GLU A 95 0.99 -11.97 -1.37
CA GLU A 95 2.06 -12.33 -0.44
C GLU A 95 2.70 -11.09 0.20
N LYS A 96 2.86 -9.98 -0.54
CA LYS A 96 3.35 -8.71 0.03
C LYS A 96 2.39 -8.15 1.08
N ILE A 97 1.10 -8.09 0.79
CA ILE A 97 0.07 -7.62 1.73
C ILE A 97 0.07 -8.50 2.99
N LYS A 98 0.15 -9.82 2.82
CA LYS A 98 0.23 -10.79 3.92
C LYS A 98 1.49 -10.60 4.78
N ASN A 99 2.65 -10.40 4.15
CA ASN A 99 3.90 -10.17 4.88
C ASN A 99 3.88 -8.86 5.66
N LEU A 100 3.33 -7.80 5.07
CA LEU A 100 3.17 -6.52 5.75
C LEU A 100 2.21 -6.64 6.95
N HIS A 101 1.09 -7.35 6.77
CA HIS A 101 0.15 -7.63 7.86
C HIS A 101 0.83 -8.41 8.98
N LYS A 102 1.55 -9.49 8.65
CA LYS A 102 2.29 -10.29 9.64
C LYS A 102 3.30 -9.44 10.42
N GLU A 103 4.12 -8.64 9.72
CA GLU A 103 5.12 -7.78 10.35
C GLU A 103 4.48 -6.83 11.39
N LEU A 104 3.36 -6.19 11.02
CA LEU A 104 2.70 -5.23 11.90
C LEU A 104 1.94 -5.93 13.05
N SER A 105 1.28 -7.06 12.79
CA SER A 105 0.65 -7.88 13.85
C SER A 105 1.67 -8.35 14.89
N GLU A 106 2.86 -8.80 14.45
CA GLU A 106 3.96 -9.16 15.35
C GLU A 106 4.43 -7.97 16.20
N LYS A 107 4.55 -6.77 15.61
CA LYS A 107 4.91 -5.55 16.34
C LYS A 107 3.85 -5.12 17.36
N CYS A 108 2.58 -5.33 17.05
CA CYS A 108 1.46 -5.01 17.93
C CYS A 108 1.22 -6.07 19.02
N GLY A 109 1.72 -7.30 18.83
CA GLY A 109 1.48 -8.42 19.74
C GLY A 109 0.04 -8.97 19.68
N ILE A 110 -0.73 -8.56 18.66
CA ILE A 110 -2.10 -9.00 18.39
C ILE A 110 -2.28 -9.07 16.86
N ASP A 111 -3.10 -9.99 16.39
CA ASP A 111 -3.51 -10.03 14.99
C ASP A 111 -4.32 -8.75 14.66
N LEU A 112 -3.88 -7.99 13.66
CA LEU A 112 -4.55 -6.76 13.25
C LEU A 112 -5.97 -7.00 12.72
N ASP A 113 -6.33 -8.22 12.31
CA ASP A 113 -7.72 -8.55 11.98
C ASP A 113 -8.63 -8.45 13.23
N GLU A 114 -8.10 -8.71 14.43
CA GLU A 114 -8.82 -8.67 15.71
C GLU A 114 -9.04 -7.24 16.24
N ILE A 115 -8.35 -6.24 15.71
CA ILE A 115 -8.55 -4.84 16.13
C ILE A 115 -9.92 -4.35 15.65
N CYS A 116 -10.85 -4.13 16.58
CA CYS A 116 -12.09 -3.42 16.28
C CYS A 116 -11.81 -1.91 16.10
N VAL A 117 -12.23 -1.35 14.95
CA VAL A 117 -12.24 0.09 14.64
C VAL A 117 -13.65 0.54 14.34
#